data_AF-A0A399GAU8-F1
#
_entry.id   AF-A0A399GAU8-F1
#
_cell.length_a   1.000
_cell.length_b   1.000
_cell.length_c   1.000
_cell.angle_alpha   90.00
_cell.angle_beta   90.00
_cell.angle_gamma   90.00
#
_symmetry.space_group_name_H-M   'P 1'
#
loop_
_entity.id
_entity.type
_entity.pdbx_description
1 polymer ?
#
loop_
_entity_poly.entity_id
_entity_poly.type
_entity_poly.pdbx_seq_one_letter_code
_entity_poly.pdbx_strand_id
1 'polypeptide(L)'
;MLEDQSIQHLISWASTNESFVMSPSSEFSKVLSSYFKHTNISSFVRQLNMYGFHKVSDVFHTGSPDTPLWEFKHGNGNFKRGDLVGLREIKRRASRHALIHRDSFSAPKLPTGPPAAQPVEPMPDPTESRLQNLEHSLYDMHARMQRSEDTCAYLNQRSSVLAEGMMKCHQLIYNSVEPRPRNSDHADGAGPGKSNSQGWYVSILEPYLRDTPTDPASGYDAT
;
A
#
# COMPACT_ATOMS: atom_id res chain seq x y z
N MET A 1 -12.33 -4.26 -17.93
CA MET A 1 -12.75 -3.76 -16.61
C MET A 1 -11.86 -2.61 -16.16
N LEU A 2 -10.60 -2.79 -15.78
CA LEU A 2 -9.75 -1.66 -15.33
C LEU A 2 -9.38 -0.65 -16.43
N GLU A 3 -9.37 -1.07 -17.70
CA GLU A 3 -9.16 -0.16 -18.85
C GLU A 3 -10.46 0.41 -19.43
N ASP A 4 -11.62 0.10 -18.83
CA ASP A 4 -12.91 0.62 -19.31
C ASP A 4 -13.19 2.00 -18.69
N GLN A 5 -13.12 3.03 -19.53
CA GLN A 5 -13.32 4.43 -19.15
C GLN A 5 -14.72 4.71 -18.57
N SER A 6 -15.74 3.92 -18.94
CA SER A 6 -17.13 4.13 -18.50
C SER A 6 -17.38 3.76 -17.04
N ILE A 7 -16.49 2.98 -16.42
CA ILE A 7 -16.62 2.48 -15.05
C ILE A 7 -15.45 2.89 -14.15
N GLN A 8 -14.60 3.83 -14.59
CA GLN A 8 -13.43 4.27 -13.84
C GLN A 8 -13.75 4.88 -12.48
N HIS A 9 -14.95 5.47 -12.32
CA HIS A 9 -15.43 5.98 -11.03
C HIS A 9 -15.73 4.86 -10.03
N LEU A 10 -15.90 3.62 -10.50
CA LEU A 10 -16.20 2.46 -9.66
C LEU A 10 -14.98 1.55 -9.48
N ILE A 11 -14.12 1.44 -10.49
CA ILE A 11 -12.91 0.62 -10.43
C ILE A 11 -11.83 1.21 -11.34
N SER A 12 -10.66 1.50 -10.78
CA SER A 12 -9.58 2.15 -11.51
C SER A 12 -8.21 1.78 -10.95
N TRP A 13 -7.17 2.00 -11.75
CA TRP A 13 -5.80 1.89 -11.30
C TRP A 13 -5.49 2.95 -10.23
N ALA A 14 -4.74 2.57 -9.21
CA ALA A 14 -4.16 3.53 -8.28
C ALA A 14 -3.08 4.38 -8.98
N SER A 15 -2.72 5.52 -8.39
CA SER A 15 -1.70 6.43 -8.93
C SER A 15 -0.33 5.75 -9.15
N THR A 16 -0.02 4.71 -8.38
CA THR A 16 1.21 3.92 -8.49
C THR A 16 1.22 2.93 -9.65
N ASN A 17 0.06 2.64 -10.27
CA ASN A 17 -0.13 1.61 -11.30
C ASN A 17 0.27 0.17 -10.88
N GLU A 18 0.51 -0.08 -9.58
CA GLU A 18 0.82 -1.41 -9.02
C GLU A 18 -0.34 -2.03 -8.22
N SER A 19 -1.43 -1.29 -8.12
CA SER A 19 -2.64 -1.66 -7.39
C SER A 19 -3.85 -1.04 -8.08
N PHE A 20 -5.04 -1.50 -7.71
CA PHE A 20 -6.28 -0.90 -8.16
C PHE A 20 -7.19 -0.62 -6.98
N VAL A 21 -8.07 0.37 -7.15
CA VAL A 21 -9.10 0.76 -6.20
C VAL A 21 -10.47 0.39 -6.75
N MET A 22 -11.39 0.03 -5.87
CA MET A 22 -12.79 -0.20 -6.22
C MET A 22 -13.74 0.38 -5.17
N SER A 23 -14.89 0.86 -5.62
CA SER A 23 -16.01 1.25 -4.77
C SER A 23 -16.93 0.04 -4.54
N PRO A 24 -17.18 -0.40 -3.30
CA PRO A 24 -18.07 -1.50 -3.00
C PRO A 24 -19.55 -1.04 -2.99
N SER A 25 -20.00 -0.41 -4.08
CA SER A 25 -21.34 0.17 -4.20
C SER A 25 -22.35 -0.77 -4.88
N SER A 26 -23.64 -0.46 -4.76
CA SER A 26 -24.70 -1.15 -5.49
C SER A 26 -24.57 -0.97 -7.01
N GLU A 27 -24.00 0.14 -7.46
CA GLU A 27 -23.69 0.41 -8.86
C GLU A 27 -22.61 -0.54 -9.38
N PHE A 28 -21.54 -0.75 -8.61
CA PHE A 28 -20.51 -1.73 -8.95
C PHE A 28 -21.08 -3.15 -9.08
N SER A 29 -22.02 -3.52 -8.22
CA SER A 29 -22.71 -4.82 -8.29
C SER A 29 -23.44 -5.03 -9.62
N LYS A 30 -24.00 -3.97 -10.22
CA LYS A 30 -24.63 -4.03 -11.55
C LYS A 30 -23.60 -4.19 -12.66
N VAL A 31 -22.46 -3.52 -12.56
CA VAL A 31 -21.36 -3.67 -13.53
C VAL A 31 -20.84 -5.11 -13.56
N LEU A 32 -20.82 -5.79 -12.40
CA LEU A 32 -20.36 -7.17 -12.33
C LEU A 32 -21.14 -8.14 -13.24
N SER A 33 -22.43 -7.93 -13.53
CA SER A 33 -23.16 -8.83 -14.44
C SER A 33 -22.72 -8.73 -15.90
N SER A 34 -22.05 -7.64 -16.29
CA SER A 34 -21.48 -7.48 -17.64
C SER A 34 -20.17 -8.25 -17.80
N TYR A 35 -19.45 -8.49 -16.70
CA TYR A 35 -18.13 -9.13 -16.70
C TYR A 35 -18.13 -10.56 -16.12
N PHE A 36 -19.10 -10.88 -15.27
CA PHE A 36 -19.20 -12.14 -14.53
C PHE A 36 -20.63 -12.68 -14.54
N LYS A 37 -20.79 -13.99 -14.25
CA LYS A 37 -22.10 -14.64 -14.12
C LYS A 37 -22.80 -14.37 -12.77
N HIS A 38 -22.38 -13.35 -12.03
CA HIS A 38 -22.90 -12.98 -10.72
C HIS A 38 -22.75 -11.48 -10.49
N THR A 39 -23.58 -10.91 -9.62
CA THR A 39 -23.53 -9.49 -9.22
C THR A 39 -22.88 -9.27 -7.85
N ASN A 40 -22.47 -10.35 -7.17
CA ASN A 40 -22.04 -10.28 -5.78
C ASN A 40 -20.57 -9.83 -5.64
N ILE A 41 -20.35 -8.72 -4.95
CA ILE A 41 -19.03 -8.16 -4.64
C ILE A 41 -18.18 -9.15 -3.84
N SER A 42 -18.75 -9.87 -2.88
CA SER A 42 -18.03 -10.87 -2.09
C SER A 42 -17.49 -12.01 -2.95
N SER A 43 -18.21 -12.40 -4.01
CA SER A 43 -17.72 -13.39 -4.97
C SER A 43 -16.54 -12.85 -5.78
N PHE A 44 -16.60 -11.58 -6.19
CA PHE A 44 -15.48 -10.89 -6.83
C PHE A 44 -14.24 -10.83 -5.91
N VAL A 45 -14.40 -10.40 -4.66
CA VAL A 45 -13.32 -10.39 -3.65
C VAL A 45 -12.77 -11.80 -3.38
N ARG A 46 -13.64 -12.82 -3.37
CA ARG A 46 -13.20 -14.21 -3.24
C ARG A 46 -12.27 -14.61 -4.39
N GLN A 47 -12.59 -14.23 -5.62
CA GLN A 47 -11.76 -14.48 -6.80
C GLN A 47 -10.41 -13.79 -6.65
N LEU A 48 -10.37 -12.50 -6.28
CA LEU A 48 -9.13 -11.77 -6.00
C LEU A 48 -8.23 -12.52 -5.00
N ASN A 49 -8.80 -12.96 -3.89
CA ASN A 49 -8.07 -13.73 -2.88
C ASN A 49 -7.51 -15.06 -3.40
N MET A 50 -8.23 -15.74 -4.32
CA MET A 50 -7.73 -16.97 -4.96
C MET A 50 -6.52 -16.71 -5.85
N TYR A 51 -6.38 -15.51 -6.39
CA TYR A 51 -5.26 -15.10 -7.24
C TYR A 51 -4.18 -14.33 -6.50
N GLY A 52 -4.20 -14.30 -5.16
CA GLY A 52 -3.13 -13.68 -4.36
C GLY A 52 -3.20 -12.17 -4.23
N PHE A 53 -4.36 -11.57 -4.50
CA PHE A 53 -4.62 -10.17 -4.17
C PHE A 53 -5.00 -10.03 -2.70
N HIS A 54 -4.56 -8.92 -2.10
CA HIS A 54 -4.83 -8.57 -0.72
C HIS A 54 -5.34 -7.12 -0.64
N LYS A 55 -6.26 -6.87 0.30
CA LYS A 55 -6.75 -5.52 0.59
C LYS A 55 -5.64 -4.76 1.33
N VAL A 56 -5.20 -3.63 0.79
CA VAL A 56 -4.05 -2.86 1.32
C VAL A 56 -4.51 -1.75 2.27
N SER A 57 -5.64 -1.10 1.98
CA SER A 57 -6.27 -0.11 2.86
C SER A 57 -7.70 0.18 2.45
N ASP A 58 -8.47 0.77 3.36
CA ASP A 58 -9.61 1.63 3.00
C ASP A 58 -9.03 3.01 2.68
N VAL A 59 -9.01 3.36 1.39
CA VAL A 59 -8.52 4.66 0.94
C VAL A 59 -9.69 5.62 0.88
N PHE A 60 -9.64 6.69 1.66
CA PHE A 60 -10.48 7.86 1.40
C PHE A 60 -9.74 8.71 0.38
N HIS A 61 -10.10 8.62 -0.91
CA HIS A 61 -9.55 9.59 -1.87
C HIS A 61 -10.02 10.99 -1.45
N THR A 62 -9.04 11.89 -1.31
CA THR A 62 -9.20 13.29 -0.92
C THR A 62 -10.14 14.00 -1.90
N GLY A 63 -11.43 14.04 -1.59
CA GLY A 63 -12.43 14.72 -2.42
C GLY A 63 -13.89 14.31 -2.16
N SER A 64 -14.14 13.07 -1.75
CA SER A 64 -15.50 12.61 -1.40
C SER A 64 -15.48 11.72 -0.15
N PRO A 65 -15.80 12.26 1.04
CA PRO A 65 -15.80 11.49 2.29
C PRO A 65 -16.87 10.38 2.34
N ASP A 66 -17.81 10.36 1.40
CA ASP A 66 -19.01 9.52 1.49
C ASP A 66 -18.88 8.12 0.86
N THR A 67 -17.83 7.84 0.08
CA THR A 67 -17.71 6.55 -0.60
C THR A 67 -16.42 5.82 -0.18
N PRO A 68 -16.52 4.71 0.57
CA PRO A 68 -15.34 3.92 0.91
C PRO A 68 -14.73 3.34 -0.36
N LEU A 69 -13.40 3.43 -0.52
CA LEU A 69 -12.69 2.75 -1.61
C LEU A 69 -11.77 1.68 -1.05
N TRP A 70 -11.84 0.50 -1.66
CA TRP A 70 -10.99 -0.64 -1.30
C TRP A 70 -9.85 -0.75 -2.28
N GLU A 71 -8.63 -0.65 -1.78
CA GLU A 71 -7.42 -0.87 -2.58
C GLU A 71 -6.97 -2.32 -2.50
N PHE A 72 -6.69 -2.93 -3.65
CA PHE A 72 -6.16 -4.28 -3.76
C PHE A 72 -4.81 -4.29 -4.49
N LYS A 73 -3.84 -5.03 -3.93
CA LYS A 73 -2.53 -5.26 -4.50
C LYS A 73 -2.22 -6.75 -4.57
N HIS A 74 -1.52 -7.17 -5.61
CA HIS A 74 -1.04 -8.55 -5.74
C HIS A 74 0.19 -8.77 -4.84
N GLY A 75 0.18 -9.81 -4.02
CA GLY A 75 1.22 -10.05 -3.00
C GLY A 75 2.64 -10.15 -3.56
N ASN A 76 2.81 -10.68 -4.78
CA ASN A 76 4.11 -10.81 -5.42
C ASN A 76 4.43 -9.65 -6.39
N GLY A 77 3.58 -8.62 -6.49
CA GLY A 77 3.83 -7.47 -7.37
C GLY A 77 3.69 -7.74 -8.89
N ASN A 78 3.33 -8.95 -9.30
CA ASN A 78 3.11 -9.34 -10.71
C ASN A 78 1.87 -8.69 -11.39
N PHE A 79 1.14 -7.83 -10.70
CA PHE A 79 0.00 -7.13 -11.27
C PHE A 79 0.31 -5.64 -11.38
N LYS A 80 0.58 -5.18 -12.60
CA LYS A 80 0.86 -3.76 -12.90
C LYS A 80 0.22 -3.37 -14.21
N ARG A 81 -0.10 -2.07 -14.36
CA ARG A 81 -0.68 -1.55 -15.60
C ARG A 81 0.28 -1.76 -16.77
N GLY A 82 -0.21 -2.35 -17.84
CA GLY A 82 0.56 -2.64 -19.05
C GLY A 82 1.52 -3.84 -18.97
N ASP A 83 1.75 -4.42 -17.78
CA ASP A 83 2.63 -5.59 -17.62
C ASP A 83 1.86 -6.90 -17.89
N LEU A 84 1.78 -7.25 -19.17
CA LEU A 84 1.17 -8.51 -19.61
C LEU A 84 1.99 -9.75 -19.25
N VAL A 85 3.29 -9.61 -18.98
CA VAL A 85 4.16 -10.74 -18.63
C VAL A 85 3.93 -11.12 -17.17
N GLY A 86 3.97 -10.14 -16.26
CA GLY A 86 3.61 -10.35 -14.85
C GLY A 86 2.22 -10.97 -14.69
N LEU A 87 1.25 -10.54 -15.50
CA LEU A 87 -0.11 -11.08 -15.47
C LEU A 87 -0.17 -12.60 -15.72
N ARG A 88 0.72 -13.15 -16.55
CA ARG A 88 0.80 -14.60 -16.83
C ARG A 88 1.29 -15.41 -15.64
N GLU A 89 2.06 -14.79 -14.75
CA GLU A 89 2.58 -15.41 -13.54
C GLU A 89 1.53 -15.47 -12.41
N ILE A 90 0.39 -14.80 -12.56
CA ILE A 90 -0.69 -14.83 -11.57
C ILE A 90 -1.50 -16.12 -11.74
N LYS A 91 -1.25 -17.08 -10.85
CA LYS A 91 -1.91 -18.39 -10.85
C LYS A 91 -2.88 -18.52 -9.68
N ARG A 92 -3.97 -19.26 -9.92
CA ARG A 92 -4.94 -19.59 -8.88
C ARG A 92 -4.29 -20.44 -7.79
N ARG A 93 -4.45 -20.05 -6.53
CA ARG A 93 -3.99 -20.82 -5.37
C ARG A 93 -4.86 -22.07 -5.20
N ALA A 94 -4.21 -23.20 -4.93
CA ALA A 94 -4.90 -24.45 -4.62
C ALA A 94 -5.77 -24.31 -3.36
N SER A 95 -6.94 -24.97 -3.36
CA SER A 95 -7.80 -24.98 -2.19
C SER A 95 -7.15 -25.78 -1.05
N ARG A 96 -7.07 -25.18 0.14
CA ARG A 96 -6.58 -25.85 1.36
C ARG A 96 -7.46 -27.05 1.74
N HIS A 97 -8.73 -27.08 1.32
CA HIS A 97 -9.66 -28.17 1.61
C HIS A 97 -9.39 -29.45 0.81
N ALA A 98 -8.68 -29.38 -0.32
CA ALA A 98 -8.39 -30.56 -1.13
C ALA A 98 -7.34 -31.48 -0.48
N LEU A 99 -6.47 -30.94 0.38
CA LEU A 99 -5.41 -31.71 1.04
C LEU A 99 -5.90 -32.50 2.26
N ILE A 100 -7.07 -32.16 2.80
CA ILE A 100 -7.58 -32.75 4.06
C ILE A 100 -8.43 -34.01 3.80
N HIS A 101 -8.88 -34.25 2.56
CA HIS A 101 -9.77 -35.37 2.23
C HIS A 101 -9.04 -36.63 1.75
N ARG A 102 -7.69 -36.65 1.73
CA ARG A 102 -6.95 -37.84 1.28
C ARG A 102 -6.73 -38.89 2.37
N ASP A 103 -6.74 -38.49 3.65
CA ASP A 103 -6.35 -39.39 4.74
C ASP A 103 -7.51 -39.83 5.65
N SER A 104 -8.75 -39.41 5.39
CA SER A 104 -9.90 -39.67 6.28
C SER A 104 -10.77 -40.89 5.93
N PHE A 105 -10.39 -41.71 4.94
CA PHE A 105 -11.05 -43.01 4.69
C PHE A 105 -10.12 -44.18 5.00
N SER A 106 -9.78 -44.36 6.27
CA SER A 106 -9.50 -45.71 6.79
C SER A 106 -10.78 -46.25 7.42
N ALA A 107 -11.31 -47.30 6.80
CA ALA A 107 -12.47 -48.04 7.28
C ALA A 107 -12.28 -48.52 8.75
N PRO A 108 -13.36 -48.72 9.54
CA PRO A 108 -13.24 -49.22 10.90
C PRO A 108 -12.67 -50.65 10.90
N LYS A 109 -11.47 -50.85 11.45
CA LYS A 109 -10.96 -52.20 11.75
C LYS A 109 -11.60 -52.69 13.05
N LEU A 110 -12.29 -53.83 12.97
CA LEU A 110 -12.76 -54.62 14.13
C LEU A 110 -11.56 -55.15 14.96
N PRO A 111 -11.72 -55.34 16.28
CA PRO A 111 -10.64 -55.80 17.14
C PRO A 111 -10.40 -57.30 16.97
N THR A 112 -9.18 -57.68 16.59
CA THR A 112 -8.68 -59.06 16.66
C THR A 112 -7.52 -59.08 17.66
N GLY A 113 -7.52 -60.10 18.53
CA GLY A 113 -6.71 -60.19 19.76
C GLY A 113 -5.18 -60.20 19.59
N PRO A 114 -4.43 -60.26 20.71
CA PRO A 114 -2.98 -60.07 20.72
C PRO A 114 -2.26 -61.31 20.19
N PRO A 115 -1.11 -61.16 19.49
CA PRO A 115 0.16 -61.30 20.22
C PRO A 115 1.39 -60.56 19.65
N ALA A 116 2.46 -60.63 20.45
CA ALA A 116 3.88 -60.41 20.20
C ALA A 116 4.44 -58.98 20.32
N ALA A 117 5.24 -58.81 21.39
CA ALA A 117 6.03 -57.62 21.71
C ALA A 117 7.03 -57.30 20.60
N GLN A 118 6.89 -56.10 20.01
CA GLN A 118 7.97 -55.44 19.30
C GLN A 118 8.66 -54.44 20.25
N PRO A 119 9.97 -54.16 20.09
CA PRO A 119 10.65 -53.13 20.86
C PRO A 119 9.91 -51.80 20.62
N VAL A 120 9.34 -51.25 21.69
CA VAL A 120 8.75 -49.91 21.67
C VAL A 120 9.89 -48.93 21.53
N GLU A 121 10.11 -48.42 20.32
CA GLU A 121 10.76 -47.12 20.14
C GLU A 121 9.98 -46.11 21.02
N PRO A 122 10.66 -45.36 21.91
CA PRO A 122 9.97 -44.45 22.80
C PRO A 122 9.27 -43.39 21.97
N MET A 123 7.94 -43.47 21.92
CA MET A 123 7.09 -42.43 21.35
C MET A 123 7.47 -41.11 22.02
N PRO A 124 7.78 -40.03 21.27
CA PRO A 124 8.14 -38.76 21.89
C PRO A 124 6.99 -38.34 22.79
N ASP A 125 7.31 -37.98 24.03
CA ASP A 125 6.32 -37.68 25.05
C ASP A 125 5.37 -36.59 24.50
N PRO A 126 4.04 -36.79 24.50
CA PRO A 126 3.10 -35.79 24.00
C PRO A 126 3.25 -34.45 24.72
N THR A 127 3.84 -34.40 25.90
CA THR A 127 4.20 -33.15 26.59
C THR A 127 5.37 -32.42 25.92
N GLU A 128 6.38 -33.12 25.41
CA GLU A 128 7.55 -32.56 24.74
C GLU A 128 7.17 -31.93 23.39
N SER A 129 6.32 -32.59 22.62
CA SER A 129 5.79 -32.03 21.36
C SER A 129 4.98 -30.75 21.60
N ARG A 130 4.23 -30.67 22.71
CA ARG A 130 3.48 -29.48 23.09
C ARG A 130 4.41 -28.35 23.51
N LEU A 131 5.48 -28.66 24.24
CA LEU A 131 6.51 -27.68 24.62
C LEU A 131 7.21 -27.11 23.38
N GLN A 132 7.64 -27.95 22.44
CA GLN A 132 8.26 -27.50 21.20
C GLN A 132 7.34 -26.59 20.38
N ASN A 133 6.04 -26.90 20.30
CA ASN A 133 5.07 -26.06 19.62
C ASN A 133 4.88 -24.69 20.31
N LEU A 134 4.93 -24.65 21.64
CA LEU A 134 4.87 -23.41 22.41
C LEU A 134 6.15 -22.57 22.22
N GLU A 135 7.32 -23.19 22.25
CA GLU A 135 8.59 -22.53 21.98
C GLU A 135 8.63 -21.93 20.57
N HIS A 136 8.18 -22.70 19.56
CA HIS A 136 8.05 -22.19 18.20
C HIS A 136 7.10 -20.99 18.12
N SER A 137 5.95 -21.07 18.81
CA SER A 137 4.97 -19.99 18.83
C SER A 137 5.53 -18.73 19.50
N LEU A 138 6.29 -18.88 20.60
CA LEU A 138 6.94 -17.78 21.30
C LEU A 138 8.03 -17.12 20.45
N TYR A 139 8.81 -17.92 19.71
CA TYR A 139 9.81 -17.42 18.78
C TYR A 139 9.17 -16.62 17.65
N ASP A 140 8.09 -17.15 17.07
CA ASP A 140 7.32 -16.48 16.02
C ASP A 140 6.72 -15.15 16.49
N MET A 141 6.19 -15.12 17.72
CA MET A 141 5.68 -13.89 18.33
C MET A 141 6.80 -12.87 18.56
N HIS A 142 7.96 -13.29 19.10
CA HIS A 142 9.12 -12.41 19.27
C HIS A 142 9.58 -11.83 17.92
N ALA A 143 9.71 -12.66 16.89
CA ALA A 143 10.12 -12.20 15.57
C ALA A 143 9.11 -11.23 14.92
N ARG A 144 7.81 -11.34 15.24
CA ARG A 144 6.80 -10.36 14.82
C ARG A 144 6.91 -9.07 15.62
N MET A 145 7.10 -9.17 16.93
CA MET A 145 7.25 -8.01 17.82
C MET A 145 8.49 -7.20 17.44
N GLN A 146 9.63 -7.86 17.24
CA GLN A 146 10.88 -7.22 16.81
C GLN A 146 10.70 -6.44 15.50
N ARG A 147 10.07 -7.04 14.47
CA ARG A 147 9.80 -6.34 13.20
C ARG A 147 8.88 -5.13 13.38
N SER A 148 7.93 -5.21 14.31
CA SER A 148 7.05 -4.09 14.65
C SER A 148 7.83 -2.97 15.35
N GLU A 149 8.72 -3.31 16.27
CA GLU A 149 9.59 -2.36 16.96
C GLU A 149 10.53 -1.66 15.98
N ASP A 150 11.16 -2.40 15.07
CA ASP A 150 12.03 -1.84 14.03
C ASP A 150 11.25 -0.86 13.12
N THR A 151 10.00 -1.22 12.77
CA THR A 151 9.12 -0.35 11.97
C THR A 151 8.75 0.92 12.73
N CYS A 152 8.43 0.80 14.02
CA CYS A 152 8.09 1.94 14.87
C CYS A 152 9.31 2.86 15.07
N ALA A 153 10.48 2.28 15.33
CA ALA A 153 11.74 3.01 15.47
C ALA A 153 12.08 3.78 14.18
N TYR A 154 11.90 3.16 13.01
CA TYR A 154 12.10 3.80 11.73
C TYR A 154 11.15 5.00 11.52
N LEU A 155 9.86 4.82 11.80
CA LEU A 155 8.89 5.91 11.68
C LEU A 155 9.16 7.04 12.67
N ASN A 156 9.54 6.71 13.91
CA ASN A 156 9.90 7.69 14.92
C ASN A 156 11.14 8.49 14.53
N GLN A 157 12.16 7.82 13.98
CA GLN A 157 13.35 8.48 13.43
C GLN A 157 12.98 9.45 12.30
N ARG A 158 12.10 9.06 11.38
CA ARG A 158 11.63 9.95 10.31
C ARG A 158 10.87 11.15 10.86
N SER A 159 10.00 10.93 11.85
CA SER A 159 9.25 11.99 12.52
C SER A 159 10.18 12.99 13.22
N SER A 160 11.22 12.49 13.90
CA SER A 160 12.23 13.32 14.55
C SER A 160 13.00 14.20 13.56
N VAL A 161 13.43 13.66 12.42
CA VAL A 161 14.11 14.45 11.37
C VAL A 161 13.20 15.54 10.81
N LEU A 162 11.91 15.24 10.60
CA LEU A 162 10.93 16.23 10.15
C LEU A 162 10.73 17.33 11.20
N ALA A 163 10.62 16.97 12.47
CA ALA A 163 10.48 17.91 13.57
C ALA A 163 11.70 18.85 13.70
N GLU A 164 12.92 18.31 13.58
CA GLU A 164 14.15 19.11 13.54
C GLU A 164 14.18 20.06 12.33
N GLY A 165 13.75 19.59 11.16
CA GLY A 165 13.62 20.41 9.96
C GLY A 165 12.67 21.58 10.18
N MET A 166 11.49 21.31 10.75
CA MET A 166 10.52 22.36 11.09
C MET A 166 11.07 23.37 12.10
N MET A 167 11.80 22.90 13.12
CA MET A 167 12.42 23.77 14.12
C MET A 167 13.49 24.69 13.51
N LYS A 168 14.31 24.16 12.59
CA LYS A 168 15.29 24.97 11.83
C LYS A 168 14.60 26.01 10.95
N CYS A 169 13.52 25.64 10.26
CA CYS A 169 12.74 26.61 9.48
C CYS A 169 12.17 27.72 10.36
N HIS A 170 11.60 27.36 11.53
CA HIS A 170 11.11 28.35 12.49
C HIS A 170 12.23 29.27 12.98
N GLN A 171 13.42 28.74 13.27
CA GLN A 171 14.58 29.53 13.67
C GLN A 171 15.04 30.49 12.57
N LEU A 172 15.09 30.04 11.32
CA LEU A 172 15.47 30.87 10.17
C LEU A 172 14.47 32.00 9.94
N ILE A 173 13.17 31.72 10.09
CA ILE A 173 12.12 32.75 10.02
C ILE A 173 12.29 33.75 11.17
N TYR A 174 12.47 33.28 12.41
CA TYR A 174 12.68 34.14 13.57
C TYR A 174 13.89 35.07 13.40
N ASN A 175 15.04 34.52 12.99
CA ASN A 175 16.28 35.27 12.77
C ASN A 175 16.19 36.23 11.55
N SER A 176 15.28 35.98 10.60
CA SER A 176 15.04 36.87 9.46
C SER A 176 14.12 38.05 9.81
N VAL A 177 13.42 37.99 10.95
CA VAL A 177 12.50 39.03 11.43
C VAL A 177 13.15 39.95 12.48
N GLU A 178 14.38 39.66 12.93
CA GLU A 178 15.13 40.57 13.81
C GLU A 178 15.68 41.78 13.01
N PRO A 179 15.32 43.03 13.38
CA PRO A 179 15.89 44.20 12.74
C PRO A 179 17.35 44.36 13.20
N ARG A 180 18.30 44.39 12.25
CA ARG A 180 19.71 44.70 12.54
C ARG A 180 19.80 45.93 13.47
N PRO A 181 20.65 45.91 14.51
CA PRO A 181 20.83 47.09 15.34
C PRO A 181 21.31 48.24 14.47
N ARG A 182 20.52 49.32 14.50
CA ARG A 182 20.73 50.54 13.72
C ARG A 182 22.05 51.17 14.19
N ASN A 183 23.15 50.93 13.46
CA ASN A 183 24.34 51.75 13.61
C ASN A 183 23.95 53.20 13.32
N SER A 184 24.11 54.03 14.33
CA SER A 184 23.88 55.46 14.30
C SER A 184 25.02 56.12 13.55
N ASP A 185 24.81 56.47 12.29
CA ASP A 185 25.62 57.45 11.58
C ASP A 185 24.73 58.28 10.63
N HIS A 186 25.12 59.55 10.52
CA HIS A 186 24.33 60.69 10.06
C HIS A 186 24.08 60.75 8.55
N ALA A 187 23.06 61.56 8.23
CA ALA A 187 22.91 62.46 7.06
C ALA A 187 22.25 61.94 5.76
N ASP A 188 21.07 62.53 5.52
CA ASP A 188 20.52 63.12 4.30
C ASP A 188 20.33 62.33 3.00
N GLY A 189 19.10 62.42 2.46
CA GLY A 189 18.88 62.47 1.01
C GLY A 189 17.65 61.73 0.45
N ALA A 190 16.55 62.48 0.28
CA ALA A 190 15.61 62.44 -0.85
C ALA A 190 14.82 61.15 -1.25
N GLY A 191 13.49 61.26 -1.16
CA GLY A 191 12.57 60.94 -2.28
C GLY A 191 11.89 59.56 -2.31
N PRO A 192 10.61 59.45 -2.73
CA PRO A 192 9.71 58.38 -2.32
C PRO A 192 9.59 57.26 -3.37
N GLY A 193 9.65 55.99 -2.95
CA GLY A 193 9.52 54.84 -3.85
C GLY A 193 8.86 53.64 -3.16
N LYS A 194 7.55 53.49 -3.36
CA LYS A 194 6.82 52.26 -3.02
C LYS A 194 7.44 51.09 -3.77
N SER A 195 7.98 50.10 -3.06
CA SER A 195 8.52 48.85 -3.63
C SER A 195 8.14 47.69 -2.70
N ASN A 196 6.94 47.13 -2.88
CA ASN A 196 6.70 45.86 -3.57
C ASN A 196 7.13 44.63 -2.75
N SER A 197 6.32 44.25 -1.76
CA SER A 197 6.41 43.02 -0.95
C SER A 197 5.89 41.77 -1.68
N GLN A 198 6.07 41.69 -3.00
CA GLN A 198 5.65 40.54 -3.83
C GLN A 198 6.85 39.73 -4.41
N GLY A 199 8.08 40.05 -4.03
CA GLY A 199 9.29 39.43 -4.60
C GLY A 199 9.73 38.07 -4.03
N TRP A 200 9.13 37.57 -2.94
CA TRP A 200 9.58 36.33 -2.28
C TRP A 200 8.78 35.10 -2.69
N TYR A 201 7.53 35.28 -3.11
CA TYR A 201 6.66 34.17 -3.51
C TYR A 201 7.06 33.57 -4.86
N VAL A 202 7.71 34.35 -5.74
CA VAL A 202 8.04 33.90 -7.10
C VAL A 202 9.28 32.99 -7.12
N SER A 203 10.26 33.17 -6.22
CA SER A 203 11.49 32.35 -6.21
C SER A 203 11.36 30.96 -5.58
N ILE A 204 10.29 30.68 -4.84
CA ILE A 204 10.10 29.39 -4.14
C ILE A 204 9.25 28.40 -4.96
N LEU A 205 8.41 28.89 -5.87
CA LEU A 205 7.45 28.07 -6.63
C LEU A 205 7.83 27.85 -8.11
N GLU A 206 8.82 28.56 -8.65
CA GLU A 206 9.27 28.39 -10.04
C GLU A 206 9.95 27.05 -10.40
N PRO A 207 10.52 26.25 -9.48
CA PRO A 207 11.13 24.96 -9.84
C PRO A 207 10.13 23.82 -10.10
N TYR A 208 8.84 23.97 -9.74
CA TYR A 208 7.85 22.88 -9.76
C TYR A 208 6.81 22.98 -10.87
N LEU A 209 6.88 24.00 -11.74
CA LEU A 209 5.91 24.23 -12.84
C LEU A 209 6.49 24.05 -14.24
N ARG A 210 7.75 23.60 -14.37
CA ARG A 210 8.36 23.29 -15.66
C ARG A 210 8.80 21.84 -15.67
N ASP A 211 7.93 20.97 -16.17
CA ASP A 211 8.29 19.77 -16.93
C ASP A 211 7.02 19.19 -17.58
N THR A 212 6.64 19.78 -18.72
CA THR A 212 5.86 19.07 -19.74
C THR A 212 6.78 18.91 -20.95
N PRO A 213 7.01 17.69 -21.47
CA PRO A 213 7.77 17.51 -22.70
C PRO A 213 6.99 18.11 -23.87
N THR A 214 7.57 19.11 -24.52
CA THR A 214 7.03 19.68 -25.76
C THR A 214 7.56 18.87 -26.94
N ASP A 215 6.64 18.23 -27.67
CA ASP A 215 6.88 17.53 -28.94
C ASP A 215 7.21 18.55 -30.05
N PRO A 216 8.26 18.40 -30.87
CA PRO A 216 8.57 19.38 -31.91
C PRO A 216 7.90 19.09 -33.26
N ALA A 217 7.21 20.14 -33.73
CA ALA A 217 7.09 20.57 -35.13
C ALA A 217 6.14 19.83 -36.09
N SER A 218 4.94 20.42 -36.24
CA SER A 218 4.18 20.44 -37.50
C SER A 218 4.82 21.44 -38.47
N GLY A 219 5.30 20.95 -39.61
CA GLY A 219 5.70 21.77 -40.76
C GLY A 219 4.69 21.65 -41.89
N TYR A 220 3.82 22.64 -42.05
CA TYR A 220 3.18 22.95 -43.32
C TYR A 220 3.00 24.47 -43.35
N ASP A 221 3.67 25.13 -44.28
CA ASP A 221 3.37 26.52 -44.62
C ASP A 221 3.12 26.59 -46.11
N ALA A 222 2.01 27.23 -46.46
CA ALA A 222 1.49 27.36 -47.80
C ALA A 222 1.73 28.78 -48.27
N THR A 223 2.50 28.94 -49.34
CA THR A 223 2.26 29.96 -50.39
C THR A 223 3.13 29.66 -51.60
#